data_AF-A0A699ZJ34-F1
#
_entry.id   AF-A0A699ZJ34-F1
#
_cell.length_a   1.000
_cell.length_b   1.000
_cell.length_c   1.000
_cell.angle_alpha   90.00
_cell.angle_beta   90.00
_cell.angle_gamma   90.00
#
_symmetry.space_group_name_H-M   'P 1'
#
loop_
_entity.id
_entity.type
_entity.pdbx_description
1 polymer ?
#
loop_
_entity_poly.entity_id
_entity_poly.type
_entity_poly.pdbx_seq_one_letter_code
_entity_poly.pdbx_strand_id
1 'polypeptide(L)'
;MDNENYEETRLKRDDEWAAFLKEGLTCSLLFFNGKVLSVEPPSFIDLEVVECPPGVKGNTASGGGQKPATLETGAVVQVPLFIEAGSKIKIDTRTGTYLSKA
;
A
#
# COMPACT_ATOMS: atom_id res chain seq x y z
N MET A 1 13.93 -10.33 6.82
CA MET A 1 15.07 -10.72 7.65
C MET A 1 14.64 -10.55 9.08
N ASP A 2 14.76 -11.60 9.88
CA ASP A 2 14.43 -11.51 11.30
C ASP A 2 15.43 -10.58 11.99
N ASN A 3 14.95 -9.62 12.79
CA ASN A 3 15.83 -8.61 13.40
C ASN A 3 16.55 -9.14 14.65
N GLU A 4 16.13 -10.29 15.18
CA GLU A 4 16.67 -10.89 16.38
C GLU A 4 17.72 -11.95 16.04
N ASN A 5 17.43 -12.84 15.09
CA ASN A 5 18.34 -13.95 14.71
C ASN A 5 18.94 -13.84 13.30
N TYR A 6 18.69 -12.74 12.58
CA TYR A 6 19.22 -12.52 11.22
C TYR A 6 18.84 -13.61 10.21
N GLU A 7 17.83 -14.44 10.52
CA GLU A 7 17.37 -15.50 9.64
C GLU A 7 16.58 -14.94 8.45
N GLU A 8 16.88 -15.49 7.26
CA GLU A 8 16.21 -15.14 6.01
C GLU A 8 15.18 -16.22 5.67
N THR A 9 13.90 -15.88 5.82
CA THR A 9 12.81 -16.73 5.35
C THR A 9 12.25 -16.19 4.03
N ARG A 10 12.13 -17.06 3.02
CA ARG A 10 11.45 -16.72 1.76
C ARG A 10 9.96 -16.96 1.91
N LEU A 11 9.19 -15.91 1.68
CA LEU A 11 7.73 -15.95 1.71
C LEU A 11 7.19 -15.89 0.28
N LYS A 12 6.08 -16.58 0.03
CA LYS A 12 5.34 -16.38 -1.22
C LYS A 12 4.55 -15.08 -1.13
N ARG A 13 4.54 -14.31 -2.22
CA ARG A 13 3.61 -13.18 -2.41
C ARG A 13 2.23 -13.72 -2.74
N ASP A 14 1.57 -14.38 -1.79
CA ASP A 14 0.20 -14.86 -2.00
C ASP A 14 -0.83 -13.78 -1.66
N ASP A 15 -0.47 -12.82 -0.81
CA ASP A 15 -1.41 -11.84 -0.30
C ASP A 15 -1.40 -10.49 -1.04
N GLU A 16 -2.57 -9.85 -1.09
CA GLU A 16 -2.78 -8.52 -1.69
C GLU A 16 -1.93 -7.42 -1.02
N TRP A 17 -1.65 -7.55 0.28
CA TRP A 17 -0.80 -6.60 1.00
C TRP A 17 0.65 -6.59 0.48
N ALA A 18 1.09 -7.65 -0.20
CA ALA A 18 2.46 -7.76 -0.69
C ALA A 18 2.78 -6.80 -1.85
N ALA A 19 1.75 -6.26 -2.52
CA ALA A 19 1.90 -5.21 -3.54
C ALA A 19 2.21 -3.84 -2.93
N PHE A 20 1.95 -3.67 -1.62
CA PHE A 20 2.13 -2.43 -0.88
C PHE A 20 3.43 -2.40 -0.07
N LEU A 21 4.21 -3.48 -0.10
CA LEU A 21 5.49 -3.54 0.61
C LEU A 21 6.56 -2.68 -0.09
N LYS A 22 6.98 -1.63 0.62
CA LYS A 22 8.20 -0.87 0.36
C LYS A 22 9.42 -1.51 1.00
N GLU A 23 10.57 -1.33 0.36
CA GLU A 23 11.87 -1.71 0.93
C GLU A 23 12.11 -0.99 2.26
N GLY A 24 12.52 -1.74 3.29
CA GLY A 24 12.76 -1.21 4.63
C GLY A 24 11.53 -1.14 5.55
N LEU A 25 10.36 -1.65 5.13
CA LEU A 25 9.22 -1.80 6.04
C LEU A 25 9.45 -2.92 7.06
N THR A 26 9.34 -2.57 8.33
CA THR A 26 9.26 -3.56 9.42
C THR A 26 7.86 -4.15 9.45
N CYS A 27 7.76 -5.44 9.19
CA CYS A 27 6.50 -6.20 9.28
C CYS A 27 6.55 -7.15 10.48
N SER A 28 5.41 -7.36 11.13
CA SER A 28 5.28 -8.38 12.16
C SER A 28 5.14 -9.75 11.51
N LEU A 29 5.96 -10.70 11.94
CA LEU A 29 5.92 -12.08 11.47
C LEU A 29 5.35 -12.95 12.59
N LEU A 30 4.24 -13.62 12.31
CA LEU A 30 3.68 -14.61 13.22
C LEU A 30 4.35 -15.94 12.94
N PHE A 31 5.29 -16.32 13.80
CA PHE A 31 5.93 -17.64 13.74
C PHE A 31 5.17 -18.66 14.60
N PHE A 32 4.89 -19.82 14.03
CA PHE A 32 4.34 -20.95 14.75
C PHE A 32 5.07 -22.24 14.37
N ASN A 33 5.65 -22.93 15.36
CA ASN A 33 6.41 -24.18 15.14
C ASN A 33 7.53 -24.09 14.08
N GLY A 34 8.27 -22.98 14.06
CA GLY A 34 9.38 -22.77 13.10
C GLY A 34 8.92 -22.51 11.67
N LYS A 35 7.63 -22.24 11.45
CA LYS A 35 7.08 -21.79 10.17
C LYS A 35 6.45 -20.42 10.34
N VAL A 36 6.61 -19.57 9.33
CA VAL A 36 5.86 -18.32 9.24
C VAL A 36 4.41 -18.67 8.93
N LEU A 37 3.51 -18.32 9.83
CA LEU A 37 2.08 -18.57 9.73
C LEU A 37 1.40 -17.42 8.99
N SER A 38 1.73 -16.17 9.37
CA SER A 38 1.26 -14.96 8.73
C SER A 38 2.31 -13.85 8.79
N VAL A 39 2.25 -12.95 7.82
CA VAL A 39 3.01 -11.71 7.83
C VAL A 39 2.00 -10.58 7.93
N GLU A 40 2.11 -9.78 8.97
CA GLU A 40 1.28 -8.62 9.20
C GLU A 40 2.11 -7.36 8.97
N PRO A 41 1.99 -6.71 7.81
CA PRO A 41 2.56 -5.39 7.62
C PRO A 41 1.89 -4.38 8.56
N PRO A 42 2.52 -3.21 8.80
CA PRO A 42 1.87 -2.13 9.54
C PRO A 42 0.53 -1.78 8.88
N SER A 43 -0.51 -1.57 9.71
CA SER A 43 -1.87 -1.28 9.23
C SER A 43 -1.94 -0.10 8.28
N PHE A 44 -1.03 0.86 8.45
CA PHE A 44 -0.97 2.08 7.66
C PHE A 44 0.44 2.27 7.14
N ILE A 45 0.53 2.52 5.83
CA ILE A 45 1.78 2.93 5.19
C ILE A 45 1.57 4.20 4.41
N ASP A 46 2.62 5.00 4.32
CA ASP A 46 2.65 6.20 3.52
C ASP A 46 3.40 5.88 2.22
N LEU A 47 2.67 5.92 1.11
CA LEU A 47 3.20 5.67 -0.23
C LEU A 47 3.06 6.91 -1.10
N GLU A 48 4.07 7.15 -1.93
CA GLU A 48 4.02 8.22 -2.92
C GLU A 48 3.30 7.77 -4.19
N VAL A 49 2.42 8.64 -4.71
CA VAL A 49 1.78 8.44 -6.02
C VAL A 49 2.77 8.78 -7.11
N VAL A 50 3.24 7.80 -7.86
CA VAL A 50 4.17 8.02 -8.98
C VAL A 50 3.45 8.47 -10.25
N GLU A 51 2.25 7.95 -10.49
CA GLU A 51 1.49 8.25 -11.70
C GLU A 51 0.00 8.26 -11.39
N CYS A 52 -0.72 9.29 -11.85
CA CYS A 52 -2.17 9.30 -11.79
C CYS A 52 -2.75 10.14 -12.95
N PRO A 53 -3.94 9.76 -13.47
CA PRO A 53 -4.60 10.52 -14.51
C PRO A 53 -5.03 11.90 -13.96
N PRO A 54 -5.04 12.95 -14.81
CA PRO A 54 -5.51 14.26 -14.42
C PRO A 54 -6.97 14.20 -14.00
N GLY A 55 -7.27 14.74 -12.82
CA GLY A 55 -8.63 14.77 -12.28
C GLY A 55 -9.48 15.79 -13.03
N VAL A 56 -10.20 15.36 -14.07
CA VAL A 56 -11.11 16.26 -14.80
C VAL A 56 -12.35 16.49 -13.94
N LYS A 57 -12.39 17.64 -13.24
CA LYS A 57 -13.55 18.13 -12.47
C LYS A 57 -14.85 18.33 -13.28
N GLY A 58 -14.85 18.00 -14.56
CA GLY A 58 -15.78 18.53 -15.57
C GLY A 58 -16.91 17.63 -16.05
N ASN A 59 -17.07 16.36 -15.65
CA ASN A 59 -18.13 15.53 -16.26
C ASN A 59 -18.80 14.44 -15.39
N THR A 60 -18.85 14.60 -14.06
CA THR A 60 -19.71 13.74 -13.23
C THR A 60 -20.58 14.58 -12.30
N ALA A 61 -21.89 14.46 -12.48
CA ALA A 61 -22.95 15.17 -11.77
C ALA A 61 -23.09 14.80 -10.26
N SER A 62 -22.03 14.30 -9.62
CA SER A 62 -21.98 13.97 -8.19
C SER A 62 -20.51 14.01 -7.78
N GLY A 63 -20.13 14.99 -6.97
CA GLY A 63 -18.74 15.38 -6.67
C GLY A 63 -17.94 14.39 -5.79
N GLY A 64 -17.94 13.10 -6.13
CA GLY A 64 -17.28 12.03 -5.37
C GLY A 64 -16.57 10.98 -6.24
N GLY A 65 -16.01 11.38 -7.39
CA GLY A 65 -15.24 10.45 -8.23
C GLY A 65 -13.93 10.04 -7.57
N GLN A 66 -13.62 8.74 -7.64
CA GLN A 66 -12.29 8.21 -7.37
C GLN A 66 -11.57 8.00 -8.70
N LYS A 67 -10.25 8.13 -8.69
CA LYS A 67 -9.38 7.83 -9.83
C LYS A 67 -8.35 6.78 -9.44
N PRO A 68 -7.96 5.89 -10.37
CA PRO A 68 -6.84 4.99 -10.14
C PRO A 68 -5.54 5.80 -10.07
N ALA A 69 -4.71 5.55 -9.07
CA ALA A 69 -3.38 6.10 -8.91
C ALA A 69 -2.38 4.97 -8.69
N THR A 70 -1.27 5.03 -9.43
CA THR A 70 -0.14 4.12 -9.31
C THR A 70 0.81 4.64 -8.25
N LEU A 71 1.20 3.76 -7.35
CA LEU A 71 2.08 4.04 -6.22
C LEU A 71 3.53 3.70 -6.55
N GLU A 72 4.47 4.18 -5.74
CA GLU A 72 5.89 3.85 -5.86
C GLU A 72 6.19 2.35 -5.83
N THR A 73 5.32 1.55 -5.20
CA THR A 73 5.45 0.08 -5.18
C THR A 73 4.92 -0.60 -6.44
N GLY A 74 4.27 0.14 -7.35
CA GLY A 74 3.56 -0.37 -8.52
C GLY A 74 2.11 -0.81 -8.25
N ALA A 75 1.64 -0.74 -7.00
CA ALA A 75 0.25 -0.99 -6.67
C ALA A 75 -0.66 0.14 -7.18
N VAL A 76 -1.86 -0.23 -7.64
CA VAL A 76 -2.86 0.71 -8.16
C VAL A 76 -4.00 0.82 -7.15
N VAL A 77 -4.27 2.03 -6.67
CA VAL A 77 -5.32 2.30 -5.67
C VAL A 77 -6.28 3.39 -6.13
N GLN A 78 -7.50 3.36 -5.61
CA GLN A 78 -8.48 4.39 -5.87
C GLN A 78 -8.26 5.58 -4.92
N VAL A 79 -7.94 6.73 -5.48
CA VAL A 79 -7.70 7.97 -4.73
C VAL A 79 -8.68 9.06 -5.17
N PRO A 80 -8.96 10.07 -4.34
CA PRO A 80 -9.76 11.21 -4.75
C PRO A 80 -9.16 11.98 -5.95
N LEU A 81 -10.02 12.58 -6.76
CA LEU A 81 -9.63 13.35 -7.96
C LEU A 81 -8.61 14.46 -7.71
N PHE A 82 -8.55 15.00 -6.48
CA PHE A 82 -7.63 16.08 -6.09
C PHE A 82 -6.20 15.61 -5.78
N ILE A 83 -5.94 14.30 -5.70
CA ILE A 83 -4.59 13.77 -5.51
C ILE A 83 -3.81 13.91 -6.80
N GLU A 84 -2.55 14.33 -6.72
CA GLU A 84 -1.68 14.50 -7.88
C GLU A 84 -0.45 13.59 -7.78
N ALA A 85 0.21 13.32 -8.90
CA ALA A 85 1.50 12.60 -8.88
C ALA A 85 2.52 13.39 -8.03
N GLY A 86 3.32 12.67 -7.25
CA GLY A 86 4.21 13.21 -6.21
C GLY A 86 3.53 13.45 -4.86
N SER A 87 2.22 13.23 -4.72
CA SER A 87 1.55 13.30 -3.42
C SER A 87 1.80 12.05 -2.60
N LYS A 88 2.12 12.23 -1.31
CA LYS A 88 2.13 11.13 -0.34
C LYS A 88 0.72 10.87 0.18
N ILE A 89 0.31 9.62 0.11
CA ILE A 89 -0.99 9.16 0.60
C ILE A 89 -0.80 8.02 1.59
N LYS A 90 -1.66 8.03 2.61
CA LYS A 90 -1.75 6.96 3.59
C LYS A 90 -2.72 5.90 3.10
N ILE A 91 -2.26 4.66 3.06
CA ILE A 91 -3.02 3.51 2.57
C ILE A 91 -3.14 2.48 3.68
N ASP A 92 -4.32 1.89 3.78
CA ASP A 92 -4.60 0.74 4.62
C ASP A 92 -4.09 -0.52 3.92
N THR A 93 -3.05 -1.16 4.45
CA THR A 93 -2.43 -2.36 3.82
C THR A 93 -3.31 -3.60 3.91
N ARG A 94 -4.31 -3.60 4.80
CA ARG A 94 -5.21 -4.75 5.01
C ARG A 94 -6.32 -4.79 3.97
N THR A 95 -6.78 -3.62 3.54
CA THR A 95 -7.88 -3.46 2.58
C THR A 95 -7.45 -2.87 1.24
N GLY A 96 -6.22 -2.35 1.13
CA GLY A 96 -5.74 -1.62 -0.05
C GLY A 96 -6.41 -0.27 -0.26
N THR A 97 -7.06 0.29 0.77
CA THR A 97 -7.89 1.50 0.63
C THR A 97 -7.10 2.76 1.00
N TYR A 98 -7.31 3.84 0.24
CA TYR A 98 -6.85 5.18 0.60
C TYR A 98 -7.52 5.68 1.88
N LEU A 99 -6.74 6.15 2.85
CA LEU A 99 -7.24 6.71 4.12
C LEU A 99 -7.20 8.23 4.12
N SER A 100 -6.05 8.82 3.82
CA SER A 100 -5.84 10.27 3.88
C SER A 100 -4.58 10.70 3.15
N LYS A 101 -4.50 12.00 2.87
CA LYS A 101 -3.27 12.64 2.42
C LYS A 101 -2.36 12.83 3.65
N ALA A 102 -1.09 12.44 3.51
CA ALA A 102 -0.08 12.58 4.56
C ALA A 102 0.54 13.98 4.57
#